data_AF-E5RI28-F1
#
_entry.id   AF-E5RI28-F1
#
_cell.length_a   1.000
_cell.length_b   1.000
_cell.length_c   1.000
_cell.angle_alpha   90.00
_cell.angle_beta   90.00
_cell.angle_gamma   90.00
#
_symmetry.space_group_name_H-M   'P 1'
#
loop_
_entity.id
_entity.type
_entity.pdbx_description
1 polymer ?
#
loop_
_entity_poly.entity_id
_entity_poly.type
_entity_poly.pdbx_seq_one_letter_code
_entity_poly.pdbx_strand_id
1 'polypeptide(L)'
;MPLTGVEPARMNRKKGDKGFESPRPYKLTHQVVCINNINFQRKSVVGFVELTIFPTVANLNRIKLNSKQCRIYRVRINDLEAAFIYNDPTLEVCHSESKQRNLNYFSNAYAAAVSAVDPDAGNGELCIKVPSELWKHVDELKVLKIHINFSLDQPKGGLHFVVPSVEGSMAERGAHVFSCGYQNSTRFWFPCVDSYSELCTWKLEFTVDAAMVAVSNGDLVETVYTHDMR
;
A
#
# COMPACT_ATOMS: atom_id res chain seq x y z
N MET A 1 40.73 14.35 -46.46
CA MET A 1 39.34 14.84 -46.45
C MET A 1 38.71 14.46 -45.10
N PRO A 2 38.41 15.41 -44.21
CA PRO A 2 37.71 15.12 -42.95
C PRO A 2 36.18 15.20 -43.15
N LEU A 3 35.47 14.30 -42.50
CA LEU A 3 34.01 14.20 -42.48
C LEU A 3 33.38 15.40 -41.75
N THR A 4 32.31 15.92 -42.35
CA THR A 4 31.51 17.07 -41.93
C THR A 4 30.83 16.86 -40.58
N GLY A 5 30.79 17.91 -39.76
CA GLY A 5 30.21 17.93 -38.43
C GLY A 5 28.69 17.70 -38.41
N VAL A 6 28.24 16.93 -37.42
CA VAL A 6 26.83 16.78 -37.07
C VAL A 6 26.57 17.74 -35.90
N GLU A 7 25.78 18.78 -36.12
CA GLU A 7 25.30 19.66 -35.04
C GLU A 7 24.45 18.84 -34.05
N PRO A 8 24.60 19.04 -32.72
CA PRO A 8 23.67 18.46 -31.77
C PRO A 8 22.30 19.12 -31.94
N ALA A 9 21.28 18.29 -32.20
CA ALA A 9 19.91 18.74 -32.35
C ALA A 9 19.49 19.59 -31.14
N ARG A 10 19.17 20.86 -31.39
CA ARG A 10 18.55 21.74 -30.38
C ARG A 10 17.20 21.15 -29.99
N MET A 11 17.15 20.56 -28.80
CA MET A 11 15.94 20.05 -28.21
C MET A 11 15.04 21.24 -27.86
N ASN A 12 14.08 21.54 -28.73
CA ASN A 12 13.02 22.50 -28.45
C ASN A 12 12.19 21.94 -27.28
N ARG A 13 12.43 22.44 -26.07
CA ARG A 13 11.53 22.23 -24.93
C ARG A 13 10.16 22.82 -25.31
N LYS A 14 9.19 21.94 -25.61
CA LYS A 14 7.80 22.35 -25.77
C LYS A 14 7.37 23.06 -24.48
N LYS A 15 6.94 24.31 -24.64
CA LYS A 15 6.32 25.13 -23.60
C LYS A 15 4.98 24.45 -23.26
N GLY A 16 4.96 23.64 -22.19
CA GLY A 16 3.75 22.89 -21.82
C GLY A 16 3.96 21.66 -20.93
N ASP A 17 5.17 21.33 -20.52
CA ASP A 17 5.39 20.23 -19.55
C ASP A 17 5.04 20.74 -18.14
N LYS A 18 3.74 20.90 -17.87
CA LYS A 18 3.27 20.94 -16.49
C LYS A 18 3.53 19.54 -15.95
N GLY A 19 4.58 19.40 -15.13
CA GLY A 19 4.87 18.13 -14.47
C GLY A 19 3.64 17.61 -13.73
N PHE A 20 3.57 16.30 -13.52
CA PHE A 20 2.48 15.68 -12.78
C PHE A 20 2.30 16.37 -11.41
N GLU A 21 1.10 16.90 -11.17
CA GLU A 21 0.66 17.39 -9.87
C GLU A 21 -0.21 16.32 -9.23
N SER A 22 0.17 15.84 -8.05
CA SER A 22 -0.64 14.87 -7.32
C SER A 22 -1.98 15.51 -6.92
N PRO A 23 -3.12 14.82 -7.10
CA PRO A 23 -4.42 15.30 -6.62
C PRO A 23 -4.55 15.24 -5.08
N ARG A 24 -3.57 14.64 -4.42
CA ARG A 24 -3.60 14.32 -3.00
C ARG A 24 -3.17 15.53 -2.18
N PRO A 25 -3.87 15.88 -1.09
CA PRO A 25 -3.55 17.04 -0.24
C PRO A 25 -2.35 16.81 0.70
N TYR A 26 -1.49 15.85 0.36
CA TYR A 26 -0.23 15.54 1.03
C TYR A 26 0.68 14.76 0.08
N LYS A 27 1.98 14.79 0.36
CA LYS A 27 3.00 13.99 -0.33
C LYS A 27 3.51 12.88 0.58
N LEU A 28 3.46 11.63 0.12
CA LEU A 28 4.16 10.51 0.76
C LEU A 28 5.64 10.57 0.38
N THR A 29 6.53 10.49 1.37
CA THR A 29 7.99 10.61 1.13
C THR A 29 8.75 9.34 1.48
N HIS A 30 8.33 8.67 2.55
CA HIS A 30 8.93 7.42 2.99
C HIS A 30 7.86 6.47 3.54
N GLN A 31 8.05 5.17 3.33
CA GLN A 31 7.19 4.13 3.83
C GLN A 31 8.03 3.00 4.43
N VAL A 32 7.67 2.56 5.63
CA VAL A 32 8.18 1.34 6.25
C VAL A 32 7.08 0.30 6.20
N VAL A 33 7.37 -0.90 5.70
CA VAL A 33 6.47 -2.06 5.79
C VAL A 33 7.15 -3.11 6.64
N CYS A 34 6.51 -3.49 7.75
CA CYS A 34 7.01 -4.50 8.64
C CYS A 34 6.01 -5.66 8.69
N ILE A 35 6.44 -6.87 8.30
CA ILE A 35 5.68 -8.10 8.45
C ILE A 35 6.33 -8.92 9.55
N ASN A 36 5.67 -8.96 10.70
CA ASN A 36 6.23 -9.50 11.94
C ASN A 36 5.89 -10.99 12.09
N ASN A 37 4.85 -11.47 11.40
CA ASN A 37 4.41 -12.85 11.50
C ASN A 37 3.79 -13.32 10.18
N ILE A 38 4.27 -14.45 9.69
CA ILE A 38 3.73 -15.17 8.55
C ILE A 38 3.28 -16.55 9.04
N ASN A 39 1.99 -16.82 8.98
CA ASN A 39 1.43 -18.12 9.33
C ASN A 39 1.00 -18.87 8.07
N PHE A 40 1.80 -19.84 7.65
CA PHE A 40 1.52 -20.66 6.46
C PHE A 40 0.29 -21.54 6.62
N GLN A 41 0.02 -22.09 7.82
CA GLN A 41 -1.14 -22.96 8.05
C GLN A 41 -2.45 -22.20 7.87
N ARG A 42 -2.54 -21.00 8.45
CA ARG A 42 -3.71 -20.12 8.32
C ARG A 42 -3.71 -19.28 7.04
N LYS A 43 -2.59 -19.24 6.32
CA LYS A 43 -2.35 -18.34 5.19
C LYS A 43 -2.64 -16.88 5.58
N SER A 44 -2.02 -16.45 6.67
CA SER A 44 -2.24 -15.12 7.26
C SER A 44 -0.92 -14.39 7.49
N VAL A 45 -0.95 -13.06 7.41
CA VAL A 45 0.16 -12.21 7.85
C VAL A 45 -0.31 -11.17 8.85
N VAL A 46 0.57 -10.79 9.77
CA VAL A 46 0.36 -9.66 10.71
C VAL A 46 1.55 -8.73 10.61
N GLY A 47 1.28 -7.44 10.61
CA GLY A 47 2.31 -6.43 10.47
C GLY A 47 1.81 -5.03 10.71
N PHE A 48 2.67 -4.07 10.38
CA PHE A 48 2.32 -2.67 10.39
C PHE A 48 2.97 -1.93 9.21
N VAL A 49 2.42 -0.77 8.90
CA VAL A 49 3.05 0.20 8.00
C VAL A 49 3.26 1.53 8.73
N GLU A 50 4.41 2.16 8.53
CA GLU A 50 4.65 3.56 8.87
C GLU A 50 4.76 4.38 7.59
N LEU A 51 3.95 5.44 7.48
CA LEU A 51 3.94 6.36 6.34
C LEU A 51 4.38 7.73 6.82
N THR A 52 5.43 8.28 6.20
CA THR A 52 5.90 9.65 6.43
C THR A 52 5.34 10.57 5.35
N ILE A 53 4.37 11.40 5.72
CA ILE A 53 3.70 12.33 4.80
C ILE A 53 3.97 13.78 5.16
N PHE A 54 3.99 14.65 4.14
CA PHE A 54 3.99 16.10 4.29
C PHE A 54 2.67 16.65 3.78
N PRO A 55 1.86 17.35 4.60
CA PRO A 55 0.70 18.07 4.12
C PRO A 55 1.10 19.06 3.01
N THR A 56 0.29 19.16 1.95
CA THR A 56 0.49 20.16 0.88
C THR A 56 -0.55 21.28 0.96
N VAL A 57 -1.52 21.16 1.87
CA VAL A 57 -2.55 22.15 2.15
C VAL A 57 -2.71 22.31 3.66
N ALA A 58 -3.07 23.52 4.09
CA ALA A 58 -3.58 23.75 5.44
C ALA A 58 -4.93 23.05 5.64
N ASN A 59 -5.34 22.82 6.88
CA ASN A 59 -6.60 22.17 7.25
C ASN A 59 -6.79 20.73 6.72
N LEU A 60 -5.71 19.99 6.43
CA LEU A 60 -5.79 18.57 6.12
C LEU A 60 -6.39 17.81 7.31
N ASN A 61 -7.64 17.38 7.18
CA ASN A 61 -8.38 16.71 8.26
C ASN A 61 -8.59 15.21 8.01
N ARG A 62 -8.31 14.73 6.79
CA ARG A 62 -8.50 13.34 6.37
C ARG A 62 -7.39 12.89 5.45
N ILE A 63 -6.90 11.68 5.70
CA ILE A 63 -5.89 11.01 4.89
C ILE A 63 -6.54 9.77 4.30
N LYS A 64 -6.58 9.66 2.97
CA LYS A 64 -7.14 8.49 2.27
C LYS A 64 -6.02 7.56 1.84
N LEU A 65 -6.07 6.29 2.16
CA LEU A 65 -5.10 5.29 1.72
C LEU A 65 -5.82 4.16 1.00
N ASN A 66 -5.09 3.47 0.15
CA ASN A 66 -5.57 2.30 -0.54
C ASN A 66 -5.29 1.06 0.30
N SER A 67 -6.33 0.26 0.53
CA SER A 67 -6.23 -0.97 1.31
C SER A 67 -7.39 -1.88 0.95
N LYS A 68 -7.12 -3.09 0.50
CA LYS A 68 -8.13 -4.12 0.23
C LYS A 68 -7.84 -5.34 1.07
N GLN A 69 -8.90 -5.98 1.56
CA GLN A 69 -8.92 -7.21 2.37
C GLN A 69 -8.12 -7.19 3.69
N CYS A 70 -7.34 -6.13 3.95
CA CYS A 70 -6.64 -5.93 5.20
C CYS A 70 -7.63 -5.68 6.33
N ARG A 71 -7.45 -6.35 7.45
CA ARG A 71 -8.12 -6.01 8.70
C ARG A 71 -7.30 -4.97 9.44
N ILE A 72 -7.80 -3.73 9.49
CA ILE A 72 -7.14 -2.63 10.20
C ILE A 72 -7.50 -2.71 11.68
N TYR A 73 -6.48 -2.81 12.55
CA TYR A 73 -6.67 -2.91 14.00
C TYR A 73 -6.57 -1.56 14.70
N ARG A 74 -5.60 -0.75 14.29
CA ARG A 74 -5.23 0.48 14.98
C ARG A 74 -4.51 1.41 14.03
N VAL A 75 -4.83 2.70 14.12
CA VAL A 75 -4.15 3.76 13.37
C VAL A 75 -3.71 4.84 14.37
N ARG A 76 -2.46 5.30 14.24
CA ARG A 76 -1.94 6.45 14.96
C ARG A 76 -1.35 7.47 14.01
N ILE A 77 -1.37 8.74 14.41
CA ILE A 77 -0.63 9.83 13.77
C ILE A 77 0.20 10.54 14.83
N ASN A 78 1.52 10.63 14.65
CA ASN A 78 2.45 11.24 15.62
C ASN A 78 2.14 10.79 17.07
N ASP A 79 2.04 9.48 17.28
CA ASP A 79 1.72 8.79 18.55
C ASP A 79 0.29 8.93 19.10
N LEU A 80 -0.57 9.72 18.47
CA LEU A 80 -1.98 9.86 18.87
C LEU A 80 -2.88 8.87 18.14
N GLU A 81 -3.86 8.29 18.83
CA GLU A 81 -4.89 7.46 18.20
C GLU A 81 -5.69 8.27 17.18
N ALA A 82 -5.86 7.69 16.00
CA ALA A 82 -6.64 8.30 14.92
C ALA A 82 -7.82 7.40 14.57
N ALA A 83 -9.02 7.99 14.57
CA ALA A 83 -10.21 7.31 14.08
C ALA A 83 -10.10 7.09 12.56
N PHE A 84 -10.60 5.96 12.08
CA PHE A 84 -10.60 5.65 10.66
C PHE A 84 -11.92 4.99 10.24
N ILE A 85 -12.21 5.08 8.94
CA ILE A 85 -13.30 4.39 8.27
C ILE A 85 -12.66 3.54 7.18
N TYR A 86 -13.01 2.26 7.13
CA TYR A 86 -12.63 1.36 6.05
C TYR A 86 -13.88 1.00 5.27
N ASN A 87 -13.85 1.22 3.95
CA ASN A 87 -14.94 0.86 3.05
C ASN A 87 -14.39 0.43 1.68
N ASP A 88 -14.62 -0.82 1.31
CA ASP A 88 -14.34 -1.31 -0.05
C ASP A 88 -15.66 -1.41 -0.83
N PRO A 89 -15.99 -0.41 -1.67
CA PRO A 89 -17.24 -0.38 -2.41
C PRO A 89 -17.34 -1.51 -3.46
N THR A 90 -16.21 -2.16 -3.81
CA THR A 90 -16.25 -3.27 -4.77
C THR A 90 -16.84 -4.54 -4.17
N LEU A 91 -16.90 -4.63 -2.84
CA LEU A 91 -17.59 -5.72 -2.17
C LEU A 91 -19.10 -5.65 -2.40
N GLU A 92 -19.69 -4.45 -2.45
CA GLU A 92 -21.14 -4.23 -2.56
C GLU A 92 -21.72 -4.46 -3.97
N VAL A 93 -20.87 -4.59 -4.98
CA VAL A 93 -21.30 -4.73 -6.39
C VAL A 93 -22.04 -6.06 -6.59
N CYS A 94 -23.29 -5.98 -7.07
CA CYS A 94 -24.13 -7.14 -7.41
C CYS A 94 -24.43 -8.08 -6.23
N HIS A 95 -24.47 -7.55 -5.00
CA HIS A 95 -24.89 -8.31 -3.82
C HIS A 95 -26.30 -8.89 -3.98
N SER A 96 -26.43 -10.22 -3.80
CA SER A 96 -27.63 -11.02 -3.47
C SER A 96 -28.95 -10.84 -4.25
N GLU A 97 -29.11 -9.82 -5.09
CA GLU A 97 -30.34 -9.50 -5.80
C GLU A 97 -30.31 -9.99 -7.25
N SER A 98 -31.14 -10.97 -7.56
CA SER A 98 -31.23 -11.58 -8.89
C SER A 98 -31.53 -10.58 -10.02
N LYS A 99 -32.22 -9.46 -9.73
CA LYS A 99 -32.54 -8.41 -10.72
C LYS A 99 -31.34 -7.56 -11.13
N GLN A 100 -30.29 -7.53 -10.30
CA GLN A 100 -29.06 -6.77 -10.52
C GLN A 100 -27.99 -7.59 -11.26
N ARG A 101 -28.28 -8.87 -11.57
CA ARG A 101 -27.37 -9.80 -12.27
C ARG A 101 -27.46 -9.64 -13.78
N ASN A 102 -27.23 -8.43 -14.28
CA ASN A 102 -27.03 -8.18 -15.71
C ASN A 102 -25.71 -7.45 -15.94
N LEU A 103 -25.12 -7.66 -17.11
CA LEU A 103 -23.78 -7.16 -17.43
C LEU A 103 -23.69 -5.62 -17.37
N ASN A 104 -24.75 -4.91 -17.79
CA ASN A 104 -24.77 -3.46 -17.79
C ASN A 104 -24.76 -2.88 -16.37
N TYR A 105 -25.58 -3.46 -15.48
CA TYR A 105 -25.60 -3.08 -14.07
C TYR A 105 -24.25 -3.35 -13.41
N PHE A 106 -23.70 -4.57 -13.58
CA PHE A 106 -22.38 -4.92 -13.03
C PHE A 106 -21.31 -3.95 -13.52
N SER A 107 -21.23 -3.70 -14.82
CA SER A 107 -20.24 -2.80 -15.42
C SER A 107 -20.31 -1.39 -14.83
N ASN A 108 -21.51 -0.81 -14.77
CA ASN A 108 -21.71 0.54 -14.25
C ASN A 108 -21.42 0.64 -12.74
N ALA A 109 -21.93 -0.31 -11.95
CA ALA A 109 -21.72 -0.34 -10.51
C ALA A 109 -20.24 -0.58 -10.16
N TYR A 110 -19.59 -1.50 -10.86
CA TYR A 110 -18.17 -1.78 -10.67
C TYR A 110 -17.30 -0.58 -11.06
N ALA A 111 -17.58 0.07 -12.21
CA ALA A 111 -16.86 1.28 -12.62
C ALA A 111 -17.01 2.41 -11.59
N ALA A 112 -18.21 2.63 -11.05
CA ALA A 112 -18.45 3.61 -9.99
C ALA A 112 -17.69 3.25 -8.70
N ALA A 113 -17.70 1.97 -8.30
CA ALA A 113 -16.99 1.49 -7.12
C ALA A 113 -15.47 1.68 -7.26
N VAL A 114 -14.89 1.31 -8.41
CA VAL A 114 -13.45 1.49 -8.70
C VAL A 114 -13.08 2.98 -8.71
N SER A 115 -13.89 3.83 -9.36
CA SER A 115 -13.64 5.28 -9.40
C SER A 115 -13.68 5.93 -8.00
N ALA A 116 -14.56 5.46 -7.12
CA ALA A 116 -14.68 5.98 -5.76
C ALA A 116 -13.43 5.75 -4.88
N VAL A 117 -12.59 4.77 -5.23
CA VAL A 117 -11.34 4.42 -4.52
C VAL A 117 -10.11 4.45 -5.42
N ASP A 118 -10.21 5.21 -6.51
CA ASP A 118 -9.13 5.40 -7.49
C ASP A 118 -7.91 6.09 -6.83
N PRO A 119 -6.74 5.43 -6.79
CA PRO A 119 -5.54 5.99 -6.18
C PRO A 119 -5.05 7.24 -6.90
N ASP A 120 -5.16 7.28 -8.23
CA ASP A 120 -4.67 8.36 -9.09
C ASP A 120 -5.60 9.58 -9.05
N ALA A 121 -6.79 9.45 -8.46
CA ALA A 121 -7.67 10.55 -8.09
C ALA A 121 -7.51 10.98 -6.61
N GLY A 122 -6.51 10.45 -5.90
CA GLY A 122 -6.30 10.74 -4.47
C GLY A 122 -7.30 10.03 -3.55
N ASN A 123 -8.05 9.06 -4.04
CA ASN A 123 -9.03 8.29 -3.27
C ASN A 123 -8.43 6.98 -2.73
N GLY A 124 -9.23 6.26 -1.93
CA GLY A 124 -8.86 4.99 -1.33
C GLY A 124 -9.90 4.48 -0.35
N GLU A 125 -9.82 3.19 -0.05
CA GLU A 125 -10.76 2.46 0.80
C GLU A 125 -10.63 2.84 2.29
N LEU A 126 -9.45 3.27 2.73
CA LEU A 126 -9.17 3.63 4.12
C LEU A 126 -9.13 5.14 4.30
N CYS A 127 -10.05 5.71 5.06
CA CYS A 127 -10.08 7.14 5.39
C CYS A 127 -9.76 7.36 6.87
N ILE A 128 -8.59 7.93 7.15
CA ILE A 128 -8.09 8.23 8.50
C ILE A 128 -8.40 9.69 8.82
N LYS A 129 -9.00 9.96 9.97
CA LYS A 129 -9.24 11.31 10.48
C LYS A 129 -8.01 11.81 11.22
N VAL A 130 -7.54 13.01 10.88
CA VAL A 130 -6.45 13.67 11.61
C VAL A 130 -6.97 14.13 12.98
N PRO A 131 -6.35 13.70 14.10
CA PRO A 131 -6.68 14.18 15.44
C PRO A 131 -6.61 15.71 15.52
N SER A 132 -7.54 16.33 16.25
CA SER A 132 -7.64 17.79 16.39
C SER A 132 -6.39 18.42 16.99
N GLU A 133 -5.70 17.67 17.84
CA GLU A 133 -4.44 17.99 18.50
C GLU A 133 -3.32 18.25 17.48
N LEU A 134 -3.42 17.69 16.27
CA LEU A 134 -2.44 17.85 15.20
C LEU A 134 -2.81 18.93 14.17
N TRP A 135 -3.96 19.60 14.29
CA TRP A 135 -4.38 20.59 13.28
C TRP A 135 -3.40 21.75 13.13
N LYS A 136 -2.88 22.28 14.24
CA LYS A 136 -1.84 23.32 14.19
C LYS A 136 -0.56 22.81 13.50
N HIS A 137 -0.18 21.55 13.76
CA HIS A 137 0.99 20.93 13.13
C HIS A 137 0.79 20.80 11.61
N VAL A 138 -0.42 20.46 11.19
CA VAL A 138 -0.84 20.38 9.79
C VAL A 138 -0.85 21.76 9.12
N ASP A 139 -1.39 22.78 9.78
CA ASP A 139 -1.44 24.15 9.25
C ASP A 139 -0.05 24.75 9.05
N GLU A 140 0.91 24.32 9.88
CA GLU A 140 2.34 24.62 9.74
C GLU A 140 3.05 23.71 8.72
N LEU A 141 2.31 22.86 7.99
CA LEU A 141 2.79 21.91 6.97
C LEU A 141 3.89 20.97 7.47
N LYS A 142 3.84 20.62 8.76
CA LYS A 142 4.83 19.74 9.37
C LYS A 142 4.52 18.27 9.08
N VAL A 143 5.57 17.47 9.14
CA VAL A 143 5.52 16.04 8.83
C VAL A 143 4.55 15.29 9.74
N LEU A 144 3.78 14.37 9.17
CA LEU A 144 2.97 13.42 9.90
C LEU A 144 3.48 12.01 9.67
N LYS A 145 3.66 11.27 10.76
CA LYS A 145 3.96 9.84 10.77
C LYS A 145 2.69 9.06 11.08
N ILE A 146 2.21 8.30 10.12
CA ILE A 146 1.01 7.49 10.26
C ILE A 146 1.45 6.04 10.49
N HIS A 147 1.01 5.43 11.59
CA HIS A 147 1.31 4.05 11.91
C HIS A 147 0.03 3.21 11.90
N ILE A 148 -0.01 2.16 11.09
CA ILE A 148 -1.22 1.35 10.87
C ILE A 148 -0.90 -0.13 11.15
N ASN A 149 -1.54 -0.69 12.17
CA ASN A 149 -1.48 -2.12 12.45
C ASN A 149 -2.55 -2.86 11.65
N PHE A 150 -2.17 -3.92 10.95
CA PHE A 150 -3.07 -4.68 10.11
C PHE A 150 -2.77 -6.18 10.13
N SER A 151 -3.72 -6.96 9.60
CA SER A 151 -3.49 -8.34 9.21
C SER A 151 -4.19 -8.67 7.89
N LEU A 152 -3.75 -9.77 7.30
CA LEU A 152 -4.45 -10.46 6.23
C LEU A 152 -4.77 -11.87 6.70
N ASP A 153 -5.96 -12.37 6.37
CA ASP A 153 -6.36 -13.76 6.58
C ASP A 153 -6.86 -14.34 5.26
N GLN A 154 -6.20 -15.40 4.78
CA GLN A 154 -6.47 -16.04 3.49
C GLN A 154 -6.62 -15.04 2.32
N PRO A 155 -5.59 -14.22 2.03
CA PRO A 155 -5.68 -13.18 1.01
C PRO A 155 -6.03 -13.76 -0.36
N LYS A 156 -6.90 -13.05 -1.08
CA LYS A 156 -7.37 -13.37 -2.44
C LYS A 156 -6.51 -12.72 -3.52
N GLY A 157 -5.70 -11.74 -3.16
CA GLY A 157 -4.76 -11.04 -4.03
C GLY A 157 -3.62 -10.42 -3.24
N GLY A 158 -2.62 -9.85 -3.92
CA GLY A 158 -1.45 -9.20 -3.30
C GLY A 158 -0.41 -10.19 -2.79
N LEU A 159 -0.81 -11.18 -1.98
CA LEU A 159 0.04 -12.26 -1.48
C LEU A 159 -0.52 -13.63 -1.88
N HIS A 160 0.35 -14.51 -2.40
CA HIS A 160 -0.01 -15.88 -2.74
C HIS A 160 0.74 -16.88 -1.86
N PHE A 161 -0.01 -17.70 -1.12
CA PHE A 161 0.54 -18.74 -0.24
C PHE A 161 0.54 -20.10 -0.92
N VAL A 162 1.72 -20.70 -1.06
CA VAL A 162 1.91 -22.07 -1.52
C VAL A 162 2.28 -22.94 -0.33
N VAL A 163 1.43 -23.92 -0.01
CA VAL A 163 1.60 -24.79 1.16
C VAL A 163 1.33 -26.24 0.72
N PRO A 164 2.37 -26.98 0.28
CA PRO A 164 2.21 -28.35 -0.22
C PRO A 164 1.66 -29.30 0.85
N SER A 165 0.72 -30.17 0.49
CA SER A 165 0.06 -31.12 1.41
C SER A 165 0.88 -32.41 1.60
N VAL A 166 2.12 -32.27 2.06
CA VAL A 166 3.02 -33.39 2.38
C VAL A 166 3.47 -33.29 3.85
N GLU A 167 3.99 -34.39 4.40
CA GLU A 167 4.50 -34.43 5.78
C GLU A 167 5.78 -33.59 5.95
N GLY A 168 6.11 -33.25 7.20
CA GLY A 168 7.28 -32.44 7.55
C GLY A 168 6.95 -31.00 7.99
N SER A 169 7.99 -30.27 8.36
CA SER A 169 7.94 -28.84 8.69
C SER A 169 7.55 -27.99 7.48
N MET A 170 7.16 -26.73 7.71
CA MET A 170 6.82 -25.82 6.60
C MET A 170 7.98 -25.64 5.62
N ALA A 171 9.22 -25.56 6.12
CA ALA A 171 10.41 -25.41 5.30
C ALA A 171 10.70 -26.66 4.45
N GLU A 172 10.66 -27.87 5.04
CA GLU A 172 10.87 -29.14 4.33
C GLU A 172 9.83 -29.38 3.23
N ARG A 173 8.58 -28.95 3.49
CA ARG A 173 7.48 -29.01 2.53
C ARG A 173 7.64 -28.01 1.37
N GLY A 174 8.62 -27.11 1.42
CA GLY A 174 8.78 -26.02 0.45
C GLY A 174 7.63 -25.01 0.51
N ALA A 175 7.03 -24.79 1.69
CA ALA A 175 6.02 -23.76 1.85
C ALA A 175 6.63 -22.37 1.65
N HIS A 176 5.99 -21.54 0.84
CA HIS A 176 6.49 -20.21 0.52
C HIS A 176 5.34 -19.25 0.22
N VAL A 177 5.62 -17.96 0.36
CA VAL A 177 4.69 -16.87 0.06
C VAL A 177 5.43 -15.85 -0.78
N PHE A 178 4.74 -15.31 -1.78
CA PHE A 178 5.29 -14.25 -2.61
C PHE A 178 4.21 -13.20 -2.88
N SER A 179 4.66 -11.95 -3.03
CA SER A 179 3.78 -10.90 -3.52
C SER A 179 3.53 -11.08 -5.01
N CYS A 180 2.28 -10.99 -5.44
CA CYS A 180 1.89 -11.08 -6.84
C CYS A 180 0.74 -10.14 -7.18
N GLY A 181 0.78 -9.59 -8.38
CA GLY A 181 -0.27 -8.76 -8.92
C GLY A 181 0.28 -7.72 -9.89
N TYR A 182 -0.59 -7.23 -10.76
CA TYR A 182 -0.34 -6.09 -11.64
C TYR A 182 -1.22 -4.94 -11.18
N GLN A 183 -0.82 -3.70 -11.44
CA GLN A 183 -1.67 -2.50 -11.37
C GLN A 183 -2.51 -2.33 -10.09
N ASN A 184 -2.05 -1.45 -9.20
CA ASN A 184 -2.74 -1.15 -7.93
C ASN A 184 -3.03 -2.41 -7.09
N SER A 185 -2.13 -3.40 -7.15
CA SER A 185 -2.21 -4.64 -6.38
C SER A 185 -1.52 -4.53 -5.01
N THR A 186 -0.74 -3.47 -4.77
CA THR A 186 -0.02 -3.27 -3.50
C THR A 186 -1.01 -3.13 -2.34
N ARG A 187 -2.15 -2.45 -2.57
CA ARG A 187 -3.22 -2.27 -1.57
C ARG A 187 -3.79 -3.58 -1.02
N PHE A 188 -3.64 -4.69 -1.73
CA PHE A 188 -4.09 -6.01 -1.29
C PHE A 188 -3.14 -6.63 -0.27
N TRP A 189 -1.89 -6.17 -0.21
CA TRP A 189 -0.93 -6.60 0.79
C TRP A 189 -1.03 -5.74 2.06
N PHE A 190 -0.93 -4.41 1.93
CA PHE A 190 -0.93 -3.50 3.08
C PHE A 190 -1.53 -2.13 2.71
N PRO A 191 -1.92 -1.30 3.68
CA PRO A 191 -2.38 0.06 3.43
C PRO A 191 -1.27 0.95 2.86
N CYS A 192 -1.49 1.59 1.72
CA CYS A 192 -0.49 2.47 1.09
C CYS A 192 -1.12 3.54 0.19
N VAL A 193 -0.30 4.43 -0.38
CA VAL A 193 -0.68 5.19 -1.58
C VAL A 193 -0.32 4.32 -2.78
N ASP A 194 -1.30 3.73 -3.42
CA ASP A 194 -1.09 2.72 -4.46
C ASP A 194 -1.22 3.32 -5.86
N SER A 195 -0.46 4.39 -6.13
CA SER A 195 -0.41 5.13 -7.40
C SER A 195 0.96 4.99 -8.06
N TYR A 196 0.98 4.86 -9.39
CA TYR A 196 2.23 4.83 -10.16
C TYR A 196 2.88 6.22 -10.29
N SER A 197 2.09 7.27 -10.08
CA SER A 197 2.51 8.66 -10.29
C SER A 197 3.09 9.29 -9.02
N GLU A 198 2.97 8.62 -7.87
CA GLU A 198 3.39 9.12 -6.55
C GLU A 198 4.54 8.27 -5.99
N LEU A 199 5.77 8.76 -6.13
CA LEU A 199 6.98 8.06 -5.68
C LEU A 199 7.33 8.35 -4.21
N CYS A 200 7.79 7.32 -3.51
CA CYS A 200 8.38 7.42 -2.17
C CYS A 200 9.51 6.40 -2.00
N THR A 201 10.33 6.56 -0.95
CA THR A 201 11.36 5.58 -0.57
C THR A 201 10.80 4.55 0.41
N TRP A 202 11.41 3.37 0.45
CA TRP A 202 10.86 2.21 1.16
C TRP A 202 11.90 1.61 2.11
N LYS A 203 11.43 1.15 3.27
CA LYS A 203 12.14 0.19 4.14
C LYS A 203 11.23 -1.02 4.33
N LEU A 204 11.76 -2.21 4.09
CA LEU A 204 11.02 -3.46 4.18
C LEU A 204 11.65 -4.32 5.27
N GLU A 205 10.83 -4.75 6.22
CA GLU A 205 11.24 -5.57 7.36
C GLU A 205 10.39 -6.84 7.41
N PHE A 206 11.04 -8.00 7.41
CA PHE A 206 10.36 -9.29 7.40
C PHE A 206 10.90 -10.17 8.53
N THR A 207 10.02 -10.62 9.40
CA THR A 207 10.32 -11.69 10.36
C THR A 207 9.83 -13.00 9.78
N VAL A 208 10.76 -13.94 9.59
CA VAL A 208 10.52 -15.28 9.04
C VAL A 208 11.06 -16.34 9.99
N ASP A 209 10.59 -17.57 9.82
CA ASP A 209 11.16 -18.73 10.51
C ASP A 209 12.66 -18.88 10.19
N ALA A 210 13.45 -19.37 11.15
CA ALA A 210 14.90 -19.50 11.00
C ALA A 210 15.32 -20.44 9.85
N ALA A 211 14.45 -21.37 9.44
CA ALA A 211 14.66 -22.25 8.29
C ALA A 211 14.23 -21.62 6.95
N MET A 212 13.79 -20.37 6.94
CA MET A 212 13.30 -19.65 5.76
C MET A 212 14.12 -18.41 5.46
N VAL A 213 13.96 -17.87 4.24
CA VAL A 213 14.65 -16.69 3.75
C VAL A 213 13.64 -15.71 3.17
N ALA A 214 13.78 -14.43 3.53
CA ALA A 214 13.03 -13.35 2.92
C ALA A 214 13.81 -12.80 1.71
N VAL A 215 13.13 -12.62 0.59
CA VAL A 215 13.70 -12.01 -0.63
C VAL A 215 12.81 -10.85 -1.03
N SER A 216 13.41 -9.70 -1.35
CA SER A 216 12.66 -8.49 -1.71
C SER A 216 13.46 -7.60 -2.66
N ASN A 217 12.83 -6.55 -3.17
CA ASN A 217 13.46 -5.54 -4.02
C ASN A 217 14.23 -4.51 -3.17
N GLY A 218 15.54 -4.40 -3.41
CA GLY A 218 16.42 -3.46 -2.74
C GLY A 218 17.66 -4.14 -2.15
N ASP A 219 18.47 -3.35 -1.44
CA ASP A 219 19.66 -3.85 -0.76
C ASP A 219 19.32 -4.43 0.61
N LEU A 220 19.91 -5.58 0.95
CA LEU A 220 19.82 -6.13 2.29
C LEU A 220 20.65 -5.28 3.26
N VAL A 221 19.98 -4.58 4.17
CA VAL A 221 20.64 -3.69 5.14
C VAL A 221 21.13 -4.46 6.37
N GLU A 222 20.31 -5.36 6.92
CA GLU A 222 20.61 -6.04 8.18
C GLU A 222 19.85 -7.38 8.28
N THR A 223 20.37 -8.31 9.08
CA THR A 223 19.66 -9.51 9.54
C THR A 223 19.85 -9.64 11.04
N VAL A 224 18.74 -9.73 11.78
CA VAL A 224 18.74 -9.76 13.25
C VAL A 224 17.95 -10.97 13.73
N TYR A 225 18.52 -11.75 14.64
CA TYR A 225 17.80 -12.82 15.34
C TYR A 225 16.92 -12.24 16.46
N THR A 226 15.68 -12.70 16.51
CA THR A 226 14.73 -12.41 17.60
C THR A 226 15.23 -13.00 18.93
N HIS A 227 14.71 -12.48 20.05
CA HIS A 227 15.22 -12.81 21.39
C HIS A 227 15.12 -14.30 21.75
N ASP A 228 14.16 -15.01 21.16
CA ASP A 228 13.97 -16.46 21.31
C ASP A 228 15.05 -17.31 20.62
N MET A 229 15.86 -16.69 19.75
CA MET A 229 16.96 -17.33 19.02
C MET A 229 18.35 -16.82 19.45
N ARG A 230 18.43 -15.98 20.50
CA ARG A 230 19.69 -15.52 21.13
C ARG A 230 19.97 -16.30 22.40
#